data_AF-A0A9E2TVX0-F1
#
_entry.id   AF-A0A9E2TVX0-F1
#
_cell.length_a   1.000
_cell.length_b   1.000
_cell.length_c   1.000
_cell.angle_alpha   90.00
_cell.angle_beta   90.00
_cell.angle_gamma   90.00
#
_symmetry.space_group_name_H-M   'P 1'
#
loop_
_entity.id
_entity.type
_entity.pdbx_description
1 polymer ?
#
loop_
_entity_poly.entity_id
_entity_poly.type
_entity_poly.pdbx_seq_one_letter_code
_entity_poly.pdbx_strand_id
1 'polypeptide(L)'
;MRNYIEMDSTPLGEKCINAGNSIEMQELEVKAMIDMIIRNFDPFPEGFYLKRNRNYHDFGIYYDIRLCYEEGDGEVESHSEEFTFYLESNWPENWDDEARGFLESQGYFEYLKNQPKATINQFAH
;
A
#
# COMPACT_ATOMS: atom_id res chain seq x y z
N MET A 1 3.02 8.69 -22.19
CA MET A 1 2.55 7.31 -21.87
C MET A 1 2.13 7.32 -20.40
N ARG A 2 1.38 6.34 -19.88
CA ARG A 2 1.09 6.30 -18.43
C ARG A 2 2.03 5.32 -17.76
N ASN A 3 2.87 5.83 -16.86
CA ASN A 3 3.79 5.04 -16.08
C ASN A 3 3.24 4.83 -14.67
N TYR A 4 3.84 3.89 -13.96
CA TYR A 4 3.54 3.65 -12.56
C TYR A 4 4.75 3.13 -11.82
N ILE A 5 4.77 3.39 -10.51
CA ILE A 5 5.58 2.63 -9.56
C ILE A 5 4.67 1.85 -8.62
N GLU A 6 5.16 0.71 -8.15
CA GLU A 6 4.47 -0.13 -7.18
C GLU A 6 4.88 0.31 -5.77
N MET A 7 3.88 0.46 -4.91
CA MET A 7 3.97 0.92 -3.54
C MET A 7 3.27 -0.08 -2.63
N ASP A 8 3.76 -0.23 -1.42
CA ASP A 8 3.17 -1.16 -0.45
C ASP A 8 1.75 -0.75 -0.05
N SER A 9 0.91 -1.73 0.28
CA SER A 9 -0.45 -1.48 0.77
C SER A 9 -0.51 -1.18 2.28
N THR A 10 0.62 -1.27 2.99
CA THR A 10 0.73 -1.16 4.45
C THR A 10 1.91 -0.26 4.84
N PRO A 11 1.84 0.48 5.96
CA PRO A 11 2.97 1.26 6.46
C PRO A 11 4.16 0.38 6.81
N LEU A 12 5.38 0.91 6.67
CA LEU A 12 6.63 0.13 6.81
C LEU A 12 6.80 -0.50 8.21
N GLY A 13 6.31 0.17 9.26
CA GLY A 13 6.39 -0.29 10.64
C GLY A 13 5.23 -1.19 11.09
N GLU A 14 4.26 -1.45 10.22
CA GLU A 14 3.01 -2.14 10.56
C GLU A 14 2.98 -3.56 9.97
N LYS A 15 2.27 -4.47 10.64
CA LYS A 15 2.10 -5.84 10.15
C LYS A 15 1.11 -5.83 8.96
N CYS A 16 1.52 -6.45 7.85
CA CYS A 16 0.67 -6.63 6.68
C CYS A 16 0.03 -8.02 6.61
N ILE A 17 -0.99 -8.16 5.76
CA ILE A 17 -1.63 -9.43 5.41
C ILE A 17 -0.80 -10.13 4.33
N ASN A 18 -0.29 -11.33 4.63
CA ASN A 18 0.49 -12.09 3.64
C ASN A 18 -0.33 -12.47 2.38
N ALA A 19 0.37 -12.64 1.27
CA ALA A 19 -0.20 -13.20 0.05
C ALA A 19 -0.95 -14.52 0.31
N GLY A 20 -2.10 -14.67 -0.34
CA GLY A 20 -2.95 -15.86 -0.19
C GLY A 20 -3.84 -15.89 1.06
N ASN A 21 -3.69 -14.93 1.98
CA ASN A 21 -4.64 -14.74 3.10
C ASN A 21 -5.88 -13.95 2.66
N SER A 22 -6.72 -13.50 3.62
CA SER A 22 -7.99 -12.82 3.33
C SER A 22 -7.81 -11.67 2.35
N ILE A 23 -8.48 -11.79 1.20
CA ILE A 23 -8.54 -10.76 0.15
C ILE A 23 -9.26 -9.54 0.71
N GLU A 24 -10.32 -9.75 1.48
CA GLU A 24 -11.12 -8.69 2.09
C GLU A 24 -10.25 -7.80 2.99
N MET A 25 -9.40 -8.40 3.84
CA MET A 25 -8.51 -7.65 4.73
C MET A 25 -7.43 -6.87 3.96
N GLN A 26 -6.93 -7.43 2.86
CA GLN A 26 -5.97 -6.73 1.99
C GLN A 26 -6.62 -5.55 1.25
N GLU A 27 -7.89 -5.68 0.85
CA GLU A 27 -8.63 -4.57 0.25
C GLU A 27 -8.82 -3.41 1.24
N LEU A 28 -8.94 -3.72 2.54
CA LEU A 28 -8.99 -2.72 3.61
C LEU A 28 -7.65 -2.02 3.81
N GLU A 29 -6.52 -2.74 3.80
CA GLU A 29 -5.16 -2.14 3.85
C GLU A 29 -4.97 -1.11 2.74
N VAL A 30 -5.24 -1.54 1.49
CA VAL A 30 -5.11 -0.67 0.32
C VAL A 30 -6.02 0.56 0.44
N LYS A 31 -7.27 0.37 0.84
CA LYS A 31 -8.21 1.48 1.01
C LYS A 31 -7.72 2.46 2.07
N ALA A 32 -7.33 1.95 3.25
CA ALA A 32 -6.86 2.78 4.36
C ALA A 32 -5.62 3.59 3.97
N MET A 33 -4.68 2.95 3.27
CA MET A 33 -3.46 3.58 2.80
C MET A 33 -3.73 4.65 1.74
N ILE A 34 -4.53 4.35 0.70
CA ILE A 34 -4.88 5.34 -0.32
C ILE A 34 -5.57 6.56 0.31
N ASP A 35 -6.55 6.35 1.19
CA ASP A 35 -7.26 7.44 1.84
C ASP A 35 -6.30 8.27 2.70
N MET A 36 -5.39 7.63 3.44
CA MET A 36 -4.37 8.32 4.26
C MET A 36 -3.41 9.16 3.42
N ILE A 37 -2.90 8.62 2.31
CA ILE A 37 -2.04 9.37 1.41
C ILE A 37 -2.80 10.55 0.81
N ILE A 38 -4.02 10.35 0.30
CA ILE A 38 -4.80 11.45 -0.29
C ILE A 38 -5.06 12.56 0.73
N ARG A 39 -5.32 12.23 2.01
CA ARG A 39 -5.48 13.25 3.07
C ARG A 39 -4.20 14.06 3.33
N ASN A 40 -3.05 13.40 3.30
CA ASN A 40 -1.75 14.07 3.54
C ASN A 40 -1.34 14.99 2.38
N PHE A 41 -1.93 14.80 1.21
CA PHE A 41 -1.70 15.60 0.01
C PHE A 41 -3.04 16.07 -0.55
N ASP A 42 -3.74 16.98 0.15
CA ASP A 42 -5.00 17.58 -0.33
C ASP A 42 -4.78 19.06 -0.70
N PRO A 43 -4.87 19.45 -1.99
CA PRO A 43 -5.23 18.61 -3.14
C PRO A 43 -4.09 17.67 -3.56
N PHE A 44 -4.47 16.50 -4.07
CA PHE A 44 -3.49 15.54 -4.60
C PHE A 44 -2.86 16.12 -5.88
N PRO A 45 -1.54 15.96 -6.09
CA PRO A 45 -0.86 16.59 -7.23
C PRO A 45 -1.50 16.23 -8.57
N GLU A 46 -1.70 17.23 -9.42
CA GLU A 46 -2.25 17.05 -10.76
C GLU A 46 -1.34 16.12 -11.60
N GLY A 47 -1.95 15.27 -12.41
CA GLY A 47 -1.22 14.28 -13.21
C GLY A 47 -0.91 12.98 -12.47
N PHE A 48 -1.17 12.91 -11.16
CA PHE A 48 -0.98 11.70 -10.35
C PHE A 48 -2.30 11.12 -9.85
N TYR A 49 -2.33 9.80 -9.69
CA TYR A 49 -3.39 9.12 -8.94
C TYR A 49 -2.92 7.80 -8.37
N LEU A 50 -3.52 7.40 -7.26
CA LEU A 50 -3.28 6.09 -6.65
C LEU A 50 -4.34 5.09 -7.11
N LYS A 51 -3.92 3.85 -7.34
CA LYS A 51 -4.80 2.77 -7.75
C LYS A 51 -4.42 1.47 -7.07
N ARG A 52 -5.42 0.72 -6.60
CA ARG A 52 -5.24 -0.67 -6.18
C ARG A 52 -4.74 -1.53 -7.34
N ASN A 53 -3.71 -2.33 -7.10
CA ASN A 53 -3.24 -3.34 -8.04
C ASN A 53 -3.32 -4.75 -7.43
N ARG A 54 -3.64 -5.73 -8.27
CA ARG A 54 -3.91 -7.13 -7.89
C ARG A 54 -2.85 -8.00 -8.51
N ASN A 55 -2.00 -8.58 -7.67
CA ASN A 55 -0.89 -9.42 -8.11
C ASN A 55 -1.20 -10.90 -7.89
N TYR A 56 -0.83 -11.72 -8.87
CA TYR A 56 -0.96 -13.17 -8.82
C TYR A 56 0.41 -13.79 -8.64
N HIS A 57 0.61 -14.54 -7.56
CA HIS A 57 1.85 -15.23 -7.25
C HIS A 57 1.58 -16.68 -6.89
N ASP A 58 2.63 -17.50 -6.87
CA ASP A 58 2.53 -18.92 -6.54
C ASP A 58 1.99 -19.18 -5.12
N PHE A 59 2.14 -18.20 -4.23
CA PHE A 59 1.62 -18.22 -2.86
C PHE A 59 0.19 -17.68 -2.72
N GLY A 60 -0.43 -17.30 -3.83
CA GLY A 60 -1.78 -16.75 -3.88
C GLY A 60 -1.82 -15.32 -4.41
N ILE A 61 -2.95 -14.66 -4.18
CA ILE A 61 -3.16 -13.27 -4.59
C ILE A 61 -2.72 -12.34 -3.46
N TYR A 62 -2.09 -11.23 -3.84
CA TYR A 62 -2.00 -10.07 -2.96
C TYR A 62 -2.39 -8.76 -3.63
N TYR A 63 -2.66 -7.75 -2.80
CA TYR A 63 -2.90 -6.39 -3.26
C TYR A 63 -1.83 -5.41 -2.80
N ASP A 64 -1.45 -4.53 -3.70
CA ASP A 64 -0.56 -3.38 -3.49
C ASP A 64 -1.20 -2.12 -4.10
N ILE A 65 -0.42 -1.03 -4.11
CA ILE A 65 -0.83 0.26 -4.65
C ILE A 65 0.07 0.61 -5.83
N ARG A 66 -0.50 1.22 -6.87
CA ARG A 66 0.24 1.87 -7.94
C ARG A 66 0.07 3.36 -7.84
N LEU A 67 1.18 4.09 -7.77
CA LEU A 67 1.22 5.51 -8.09
C LEU A 67 1.33 5.63 -9.61
N CYS A 68 0.25 6.03 -10.25
CA CYS A 68 0.23 6.29 -11.69
C CYS A 68 0.50 7.75 -11.97
N TYR A 69 1.30 8.02 -13.01
CA TYR A 69 1.63 9.36 -13.46
C TYR A 69 1.75 9.44 -14.98
N GLU A 70 1.66 10.66 -15.51
CA GLU A 70 1.85 10.92 -16.92
C GLU A 70 3.34 11.07 -17.26
N GLU A 71 3.82 10.24 -18.17
CA GLU A 71 5.14 10.43 -18.76
C GLU A 71 5.03 11.50 -19.85
N GLY A 72 5.70 12.63 -19.62
CA GLY A 72 5.88 13.73 -20.58
C GLY A 72 7.36 13.96 -20.89
N ASP A 73 7.68 15.07 -21.56
CA ASP A 73 9.06 15.49 -21.85
C ASP A 73 9.44 16.75 -21.05
N GLY A 74 10.73 16.88 -20.74
CA GLY A 74 11.29 18.07 -20.09
C GLY A 74 10.76 18.30 -18.68
N GLU A 75 10.04 19.40 -18.47
CA GLU A 75 9.56 19.81 -17.14
C GLU A 75 8.52 18.85 -16.56
N VAL A 76 7.71 18.19 -17.42
CA VAL A 76 6.67 17.23 -16.98
C VAL A 76 7.32 15.95 -16.44
N GLU A 77 8.36 15.46 -17.12
CA GLU A 77 9.15 14.30 -16.67
C GLU A 77 9.82 14.60 -15.32
N SER A 78 10.45 15.77 -15.18
CA SER A 78 11.14 16.16 -13.95
C SER A 78 10.18 16.26 -12.74
N HIS A 79 8.98 16.83 -12.93
CA HIS A 79 7.95 16.86 -11.86
C HIS A 79 7.42 15.47 -11.51
N SER A 80 7.30 14.60 -12.52
CA SER A 80 6.84 13.22 -12.35
C SER A 80 7.79 12.43 -11.47
N GLU A 81 9.09 12.53 -11.75
CA GLU A 81 10.16 11.88 -10.99
C GLU A 81 10.26 12.45 -9.57
N GLU A 82 10.26 13.78 -9.42
CA GLU A 82 10.42 14.44 -8.11
C GLU A 82 9.35 14.01 -7.12
N PHE A 83 8.07 14.07 -7.51
CA PHE A 83 6.98 13.66 -6.61
C PHE A 83 6.99 12.16 -6.34
N THR A 84 7.33 11.34 -7.33
CA THR A 84 7.45 9.88 -7.19
C THR A 84 8.50 9.53 -6.12
N PHE A 85 9.70 10.10 -6.21
CA PHE A 85 10.76 9.90 -5.22
C PHE A 85 10.41 10.49 -3.86
N TYR A 86 9.75 11.65 -3.84
CA TYR A 86 9.28 12.24 -2.59
C TYR A 86 8.31 11.31 -1.88
N LEU A 87 7.30 10.77 -2.59
CA LEU A 87 6.30 9.90 -1.98
C LEU A 87 6.91 8.58 -1.51
N GLU A 88 7.81 7.98 -2.30
CA GLU A 88 8.54 6.76 -1.90
C GLU A 88 9.39 6.99 -0.64
N SER A 89 10.12 8.11 -0.59
CA SER A 89 10.98 8.45 0.54
C SER A 89 10.21 8.84 1.81
N ASN A 90 8.97 9.29 1.66
CA ASN A 90 8.09 9.70 2.76
C ASN A 90 6.93 8.72 2.92
N TRP A 91 7.11 7.46 2.50
CA TRP A 91 6.08 6.45 2.70
C TRP A 91 5.76 6.30 4.19
N PRO A 92 4.48 6.23 4.60
CA PRO A 92 4.11 6.22 6.01
C PRO A 92 4.77 5.07 6.77
N GLU A 93 5.33 5.40 7.94
CA GLU A 93 5.86 4.38 8.85
C GLU A 93 4.74 3.70 9.65
N ASN A 94 3.68 4.44 9.99
CA ASN A 94 2.56 3.97 10.81
C ASN A 94 1.22 4.44 10.25
N TRP A 95 0.14 3.76 10.63
CA TRP A 95 -1.23 4.23 10.37
C TRP A 95 -1.53 5.52 11.14
N ASP A 96 -2.14 6.51 10.48
CA ASP A 96 -2.72 7.67 11.16
C ASP A 96 -4.00 7.29 11.93
N ASP A 97 -4.50 8.20 12.76
CA ASP A 97 -5.67 7.94 13.62
C ASP A 97 -6.93 7.60 12.82
N GLU A 98 -7.11 8.20 11.64
CA GLU A 98 -8.27 7.97 10.78
C GLU A 98 -8.21 6.59 10.09
N ALA A 99 -7.06 6.22 9.53
CA ALA A 99 -6.82 4.90 8.94
C ALA A 99 -6.91 3.81 10.01
N ARG A 100 -6.31 4.05 11.19
CA ARG A 100 -6.39 3.12 12.31
C ARG A 100 -7.84 2.95 12.78
N GLY A 101 -8.59 4.03 12.97
CA GLY A 101 -10.00 3.97 13.36
C GLY A 101 -10.87 3.25 12.32
N PHE A 102 -10.62 3.49 11.04
CA PHE A 102 -11.27 2.76 9.95
C PHE A 102 -10.96 1.26 10.05
N LEU A 103 -9.69 0.88 10.09
CA LEU A 103 -9.27 -0.53 10.16
C LEU A 103 -9.78 -1.24 11.42
N GLU A 104 -9.77 -0.58 12.59
CA GLU A 104 -10.34 -1.08 13.83
C GLU A 104 -11.85 -1.36 13.70
N SER A 105 -12.61 -0.44 13.09
CA SER A 105 -14.05 -0.61 12.89
C SER A 105 -14.39 -1.81 12.00
N GLN A 106 -13.46 -2.24 11.16
CA GLN A 106 -13.61 -3.38 10.26
C GLN A 106 -13.05 -4.70 10.86
N GLY A 107 -12.52 -4.67 12.08
CA GLY A 107 -11.95 -5.85 12.74
C GLY A 107 -10.58 -6.28 12.19
N TYR A 108 -9.90 -5.40 11.45
CA TYR A 108 -8.61 -5.69 10.80
C TYR A 108 -7.52 -6.11 11.80
N PHE A 109 -7.35 -5.36 12.88
CA PHE A 109 -6.32 -5.66 13.88
C PHE A 109 -6.63 -6.93 14.67
N GLU A 110 -7.91 -7.27 14.84
CA GLU A 110 -8.30 -8.54 15.46
C GLU A 110 -7.99 -9.71 14.54
N TYR A 111 -8.22 -9.57 13.24
CA TYR A 111 -7.79 -10.55 12.24
C TYR A 111 -6.27 -10.77 12.28
N LEU A 112 -5.47 -9.69 12.28
CA LEU A 112 -4.01 -9.77 12.34
C LEU A 112 -3.47 -10.50 13.57
N LYS A 113 -4.10 -10.32 14.74
CA LYS A 113 -3.73 -10.99 16.00
C LYS A 113 -4.00 -12.50 15.95
N ASN A 114 -5.09 -12.89 15.27
CA ASN A 114 -5.54 -14.27 15.18
C ASN A 114 -4.89 -15.06 14.03
N GLN A 115 -4.08 -14.41 13.19
CA GLN A 115 -3.32 -15.14 12.18
C GLN A 115 -2.35 -16.14 12.85
N PRO A 116 -2.29 -17.39 12.36
CA PRO A 116 -1.32 -18.34 12.87
C PRO A 116 0.08 -17.76 12.73
N LYS A 117 0.84 -17.72 13.84
CA LYS A 117 2.27 -17.41 13.77
C LYS A 117 2.88 -18.40 12.80
N ALA A 118 3.65 -17.93 11.82
CA ALA A 118 4.42 -18.80 10.95
C ALA A 118 5.30 -19.70 11.84
N THR A 119 4.92 -20.96 12.00
CA THR A 119 5.75 -21.94 12.68
C THR A 119 6.92 -22.16 11.76
N ILE A 120 8.08 -21.59 12.08
CA ILE A 120 9.33 -21.97 11.43
C ILE A 120 9.55 -23.44 11.79
N ASN A 121 9.10 -24.34 10.93
CA ASN A 121 9.57 -25.71 10.98
C ASN A 121 11.07 -25.63 10.74
N GLN A 122 11.83 -25.76 11.83
CA GLN A 122 13.25 -26.00 11.80
C GLN A 122 13.47 -27.22 10.90
N PHE A 123 13.84 -26.98 9.65
CA PHE A 123 14.48 -27.99 8.82
C PHE A 123 15.88 -28.23 9.40
N ALA A 124 15.91 -28.95 10.52
CA ALA A 124 17.11 -29.57 11.06
C ALA A 124 17.15 -31.01 10.54
N HIS A 125 17.88 -31.20 9.44
CA HIS A 125 18.44 -32.49 9.04
C HIS A 125 19.94 -32.32 8.86
#